data_AF-A0A8J5X512-F1
#
_entry.id   AF-A0A8J5X512-F1
#
_cell.length_a   1.000
_cell.length_b   1.000
_cell.length_c   1.000
_cell.angle_alpha   90.00
_cell.angle_beta   90.00
_cell.angle_gamma   90.00
#
_symmetry.space_group_name_H-M   'P 1'
#
loop_
_entity.id
_entity.type
_entity.pdbx_description
1 polymer ?
#
loop_
_entity_poly.entity_id
_entity_poly.type
_entity_poly.pdbx_seq_one_letter_code
_entity_poly.pdbx_strand_id
1 'polypeptide(L)'
;MLRAAVRRACSSASGPSKQLYLHVAPDGDHWSGPGIFAAKHLSTDFIVSVPIRADFPIEMLTEQDLTDIYDTKRLPPRLVS
;
A
#
# COMPACT_ATOMS: atom_id res chain seq x y z
N MET A 1 -17.70 -34.95 -2.61
CA MET A 1 -16.78 -34.26 -3.54
C MET A 1 -16.97 -32.75 -3.40
N LEU A 2 -16.11 -32.05 -2.65
CA LEU A 2 -16.15 -30.59 -2.55
C LEU A 2 -14.74 -30.06 -2.84
N ARG A 3 -14.60 -29.33 -3.95
CA ARG A 3 -13.32 -28.82 -4.45
C ARG A 3 -12.89 -27.60 -3.62
N ALA A 4 -11.73 -27.70 -2.99
CA ALA A 4 -11.03 -26.56 -2.41
C ALA A 4 -10.68 -25.56 -3.52
N ALA A 5 -11.19 -24.33 -3.41
CA ALA A 5 -10.79 -23.23 -4.26
C ALA A 5 -9.38 -22.79 -3.84
N VAL A 6 -8.36 -23.31 -4.52
CA VAL A 6 -7.00 -22.78 -4.51
C VAL A 6 -7.09 -21.33 -4.98
N ARG A 7 -7.00 -20.37 -4.06
CA ARG A 7 -6.87 -18.96 -4.39
C ARG A 7 -5.53 -18.80 -5.10
N ARG A 8 -5.63 -18.55 -6.40
CA ARG A 8 -4.50 -18.32 -7.30
C ARG A 8 -3.70 -17.14 -6.76
N ALA A 9 -2.52 -17.42 -6.21
CA ALA A 9 -1.52 -16.39 -5.96
C ALA A 9 -1.16 -15.77 -7.31
N CYS A 10 -1.49 -14.48 -7.49
CA CYS A 10 -0.98 -13.68 -8.61
C CYS A 10 0.51 -13.40 -8.33
N SER A 11 1.37 -14.32 -8.76
CA SER A 11 2.82 -14.13 -8.74
C SER A 11 3.34 -13.74 -10.13
N SER A 12 4.36 -12.88 -10.10
CA SER A 12 5.34 -12.52 -11.14
C SER A 12 4.91 -11.56 -12.26
N ALA A 13 5.19 -10.27 -12.04
CA ALA A 13 5.67 -9.40 -13.11
C ALA A 13 7.11 -8.95 -12.78
N SER A 14 8.09 -9.73 -13.21
CA SER A 14 9.52 -9.38 -13.18
C SER A 14 9.84 -8.38 -14.29
N GLY A 15 9.47 -7.11 -14.07
CA GLY A 15 10.04 -5.95 -14.77
C GLY A 15 11.09 -5.26 -13.90
N PRO A 16 11.81 -4.24 -14.39
CA PRO A 16 12.79 -3.49 -13.58
C PRO A 16 12.10 -3.09 -12.28
N SER A 17 12.70 -3.47 -11.14
CA SER A 17 12.13 -3.40 -9.78
C SER A 17 11.12 -2.26 -9.66
N LYS A 18 9.84 -2.56 -9.90
CA LYS A 18 8.82 -1.52 -9.95
C LYS A 18 8.73 -0.98 -8.53
N GLN A 19 9.11 0.27 -8.35
CA GLN A 19 9.01 0.96 -7.07
C GLN A 19 7.61 0.72 -6.51
N LEU A 20 7.54 0.12 -5.32
CA LEU A 20 6.29 -0.07 -4.62
C LEU A 20 6.02 1.17 -3.78
N TYR A 21 4.74 1.48 -3.64
CA TYR A 21 4.25 2.57 -2.84
C TYR A 21 3.20 2.03 -1.89
N LEU A 22 3.19 2.58 -0.68
CA LEU A 22 2.06 2.53 0.23
C LEU A 22 1.15 3.70 -0.11
N HIS A 23 -0.08 3.40 -0.45
CA HIS A 23 -1.13 4.36 -0.72
C HIS A 23 -2.04 4.45 0.50
N VAL A 24 -2.29 5.65 0.99
CA VAL A 24 -3.12 5.92 2.17
C VAL A 24 -4.16 6.98 1.82
N ALA A 25 -5.43 6.67 2.07
CA ALA A 25 -6.56 7.59 1.98
C ALA A 25 -6.84 8.23 3.35
N PRO A 26 -7.50 9.39 3.41
CA PRO A 26 -7.82 10.08 4.67
C PRO A 26 -8.74 9.26 5.59
N ASP A 27 -9.51 8.34 5.03
CA ASP A 27 -10.42 7.47 5.79
C ASP A 27 -9.70 6.28 6.45
N GLY A 28 -8.37 6.16 6.29
CA GLY A 28 -7.57 5.04 6.81
C GLY A 28 -7.49 3.82 5.87
N ASP A 29 -8.22 3.85 4.76
CA ASP A 29 -8.07 2.87 3.68
C ASP A 29 -6.65 2.94 3.10
N HIS A 30 -6.02 1.78 2.97
CA HIS A 30 -4.65 1.69 2.48
C HIS A 30 -4.41 0.43 1.66
N TRP A 31 -3.46 0.52 0.72
CA TRP A 31 -3.01 -0.61 -0.08
C TRP A 31 -1.57 -0.37 -0.58
N SER A 32 -0.90 -1.42 -1.01
CA SER A 32 0.39 -1.29 -1.70
C SER A 32 0.28 -1.62 -3.18
N GLY A 33 1.11 -0.94 -3.96
CA GLY A 33 1.20 -1.20 -5.38
C GLY A 33 2.20 -0.29 -6.09
N PRO A 34 2.46 -0.56 -7.38
CA PRO A 34 3.32 0.29 -8.19
C PRO A 34 2.61 1.55 -8.73
N GLY A 35 1.34 1.77 -8.40
CA GLY A 35 0.55 2.87 -8.94
C GLY A 35 -0.81 3.04 -8.25
N ILE A 36 -1.39 4.23 -8.41
CA ILE A 36 -2.66 4.62 -7.80
C ILE A 36 -3.81 4.17 -8.70
N PHE A 37 -4.76 3.41 -8.14
CA PHE A 37 -6.02 3.06 -8.80
C PHE A 37 -7.17 3.85 -8.16
N ALA A 38 -7.22 5.16 -8.40
CA ALA A 38 -8.30 6.02 -7.91
C ALA A 38 -9.43 6.12 -8.94
N ALA A 39 -10.67 6.18 -8.49
CA ALA A 39 -11.80 6.55 -9.34
C ALA A 39 -11.60 7.98 -9.86
N LYS A 40 -11.96 8.24 -11.13
CA LYS A 40 -11.76 9.50 -11.88
C LYS A 40 -12.31 10.78 -11.19
N HIS A 41 -13.02 10.66 -10.08
CA HIS A 41 -13.69 11.74 -9.37
C HIS A 41 -13.10 12.03 -7.98
N LEU A 42 -12.10 11.27 -7.54
CA LEU A 42 -11.32 11.63 -6.37
C LEU A 42 -10.26 12.66 -6.79
N SER A 43 -10.15 13.75 -6.03
CA SER A 43 -9.07 14.72 -6.22
C SER A 43 -7.73 14.00 -6.11
N THR A 44 -6.75 14.35 -6.95
CA THR A 44 -5.42 13.74 -6.93
C THR A 44 -4.74 13.86 -5.56
N ASP A 45 -5.09 14.90 -4.78
CA ASP A 45 -4.55 15.16 -3.44
C ASP A 45 -5.20 14.31 -2.34
N PHE A 46 -6.19 13.48 -2.68
CA PHE A 46 -6.92 12.65 -1.71
C PHE A 46 -6.13 11.41 -1.27
N ILE A 47 -5.11 10.98 -2.02
CA ILE A 47 -4.33 9.77 -1.69
C ILE A 47 -2.87 10.16 -1.55
N VAL A 48 -2.30 9.86 -0.39
CA VAL A 48 -0.87 10.00 -0.14
C VAL A 48 -0.17 8.71 -0.56
N SER A 49 0.91 8.84 -1.34
CA SER A 49 1.71 7.71 -1.80
C SER A 49 3.14 7.84 -1.30
N VAL A 50 3.61 6.88 -0.52
CA VAL A 50 4.96 6.87 0.07
C VAL A 50 5.71 5.64 -0.45
N PRO A 51 6.94 5.78 -0.97
CA PRO A 51 7.70 4.63 -1.47
C PRO A 51 8.02 3.66 -0.33
N ILE A 52 7.79 2.37 -0.56
CA ILE A 52 8.09 1.29 0.37
C ILE A 52 8.96 0.23 -0.30
N ARG A 53 9.61 -0.59 0.53
CA ARG A 53 10.31 -1.80 0.07
C ARG A 53 9.31 -2.93 -0.18
N ALA A 54 9.71 -3.93 -0.96
CA ALA A 54 8.86 -5.08 -1.27
C ALA A 54 8.57 -5.98 -0.05
N ASP A 55 9.43 -5.94 0.95
CA ASP A 55 9.34 -6.64 2.23
C ASP A 55 8.70 -5.79 3.35
N PHE A 56 8.10 -4.65 3.02
CA PHE A 56 7.52 -3.76 4.01
C PHE A 56 6.27 -4.40 4.68
N PRO A 57 6.23 -4.52 6.02
CA PRO A 57 5.16 -5.22 6.73
C PRO A 57 3.93 -4.32 6.93
N ILE A 58 3.10 -4.20 5.90
CA ILE A 58 1.92 -3.31 5.88
C ILE A 58 0.93 -3.70 6.97
N GLU A 59 0.78 -5.00 7.23
CA GLU A 59 -0.10 -5.55 8.28
C GLU A 59 0.29 -5.15 9.71
N MET A 60 1.49 -4.60 9.93
CA MET A 60 1.94 -4.10 11.24
C MET A 60 1.65 -2.61 11.46
N LEU A 61 1.04 -1.94 10.47
CA LEU A 61 0.61 -0.56 10.58
C LEU A 61 -0.65 -0.48 11.45
N THR A 62 -0.64 0.48 12.38
CA THR A 62 -1.84 0.85 13.15
C THR A 62 -2.57 2.00 12.44
N GLU A 63 -3.82 2.25 12.82
CA GLU A 63 -4.59 3.40 12.33
C GLU A 63 -3.87 4.73 12.60
N GLN A 64 -3.16 4.83 13.73
CA GLN A 64 -2.36 6.00 14.07
C GLN A 64 -1.17 6.16 13.10
N ASP A 65 -0.45 5.08 12.77
CA ASP A 65 0.66 5.17 11.80
C ASP A 65 0.15 5.61 10.43
N LEU A 66 -1.03 5.13 10.00
CA LEU A 66 -1.64 5.51 8.73
C LEU A 66 -1.99 6.99 8.69
N THR A 67 -2.55 7.51 9.79
CA THR A 67 -2.84 8.94 9.96
C THR A 67 -1.56 9.77 9.90
N ASP A 68 -0.54 9.36 10.67
CA ASP A 68 0.75 10.05 10.70
C ASP A 68 1.43 10.01 9.32
N ILE A 69 1.34 8.89 8.60
CA ILE A 69 1.85 8.76 7.23
C ILE A 69 1.10 9.71 6.28
N TYR A 70 -0.22 9.83 6.40
CA TYR A 70 -1.02 10.72 5.57
C TYR A 70 -0.63 12.19 5.79
N ASP A 71 -0.50 12.60 7.05
CA ASP A 71 -0.19 14.00 7.41
C ASP A 71 1.27 14.36 7.11
N THR A 72 2.20 13.47 7.42
CA THR A 72 3.64 13.76 7.34
C THR A 72 4.31 13.29 6.05
N LYS A 73 3.65 12.40 5.30
CA LYS A 73 4.19 11.71 4.12
C LYS A 73 5.47 10.92 4.40
N ARG A 74 5.65 10.46 5.65
CA ARG A 74 6.82 9.70 6.11
C ARG A 74 6.40 8.37 6.71
N LEU A 75 7.19 7.34 6.45
CA LEU A 75 7.02 6.03 7.09
C LEU A 75 7.43 6.10 8.57
N PRO A 76 6.77 5.32 9.45
CA PRO A 76 7.09 5.30 10.86
C PRO A 76 8.53 4.76 11.05
N PRO A 77 9.38 5.41 11.87
CA PRO A 77 10.80 5.06 12.01
C PRO A 77 11.04 3.60 12.41
N ARG A 78 10.08 3.01 13.14
CA ARG A 78 10.13 1.61 13.61
C ARG A 78 10.12 0.57 12.48
N LEU A 79 9.66 0.93 11.28
CA LEU A 79 9.53 0.03 10.13
C LEU A 79 10.54 0.30 9.00
N VAL A 80 11.43 1.28 9.18
CA VAL A 80 12.41 1.71 8.16
C VAL A 80 13.85 1.38 8.58
N SER A 81 14.03 0.72 9.73
CA SER A 81 15.36 0.38 10.28
C SER A 81 16.07 -0.77 9.57
#